data_AF-A0A1F5YQD3-F1
#
_entry.id   AF-A0A1F5YQD3-F1
#
_cell.length_a   1.000
_cell.length_b   1.000
_cell.length_c   1.000
_cell.angle_alpha   90.00
_cell.angle_beta   90.00
_cell.angle_gamma   90.00
#
_symmetry.space_group_name_H-M   'P 1'
#
loop_
_entity.id
_entity.type
_entity.pdbx_description
1 polymer ?
#
loop_
_entity_poly.entity_id
_entity_poly.type
_entity_poly.pdbx_seq_one_letter_code
_entity_poly.pdbx_strand_id
1 'polypeptide(L)'
;MKSKRDLHILGVVSGMDFFEIDFYGYRRRLPLTNISSDKQIATFTIIGDVEFTEKAGQELEKILHQQNLVPDCFVGPGTNIVNFVHHMAKRAGHARYVCLRKSIRNYMTTPEVQLPWRSAPKHARKLVINGTDAAYLKGKNVVLLDDVVSTGATMKMLSLLMEKIGARVLAQCAIFKQGDRKSDRLIYLAILPIFVRTRTGLKKLLTEER
;
A
#
# COMPACT_ATOMS: atom_id res chain seq x y z
N MET A 1 17.70 5.36 22.06
CA MET A 1 17.33 4.23 21.17
C MET A 1 16.35 4.77 20.13
N LYS A 2 16.79 5.10 18.91
CA LYS A 2 15.90 5.68 17.89
C LYS A 2 14.81 4.66 17.55
N SER A 3 13.55 5.08 17.57
CA SER A 3 12.41 4.25 17.17
C SER A 3 12.70 3.62 15.80
N LYS A 4 12.52 2.30 15.67
CA LYS A 4 12.77 1.53 14.43
C LYS A 4 11.94 2.01 13.22
N ARG A 5 11.01 2.96 13.39
CA ARG A 5 10.10 3.45 12.35
C ARG A 5 10.50 4.80 11.72
N ASP A 6 11.45 5.51 12.32
CA ASP A 6 11.88 6.85 11.84
C ASP A 6 13.09 6.81 10.92
N LEU A 7 13.70 5.64 10.73
CA LEU A 7 14.94 5.52 9.96
C LEU A 7 14.63 5.37 8.46
N HIS A 8 15.31 6.20 7.65
CA HIS A 8 15.47 6.09 6.20
C HIS A 8 14.44 6.85 5.34
N ILE A 9 14.20 8.13 5.65
CA ILE A 9 14.04 9.14 4.59
C ILE A 9 14.93 10.34 4.93
N LEU A 10 16.12 10.40 4.33
CA LEU A 10 16.99 11.58 4.34
C LEU A 10 16.51 12.54 3.25
N GLY A 11 15.37 13.20 3.49
CA GLY A 11 14.75 14.05 2.47
C GLY A 11 15.45 15.39 2.33
N VAL A 12 16.04 15.66 1.16
CA VAL A 12 16.41 17.01 0.71
C VAL A 12 15.39 17.43 -0.35
N VAL A 13 14.76 18.59 -0.18
CA VAL A 13 13.93 19.21 -1.23
C VAL A 13 14.90 19.83 -2.23
N SER A 14 15.09 19.19 -3.39
CA SER A 14 15.95 19.70 -4.45
C SER A 14 15.09 20.11 -5.64
N GLY A 15 14.92 21.43 -5.83
CA GLY A 15 14.01 21.98 -6.83
C GLY A 15 12.55 21.82 -6.40
N MET A 16 11.67 22.74 -6.82
CA MET A 16 10.27 22.77 -6.39
C MET A 16 9.42 21.55 -6.85
N ASP A 17 10.03 20.61 -7.57
CA ASP A 17 9.36 19.52 -8.29
C ASP A 17 9.55 18.13 -7.67
N PHE A 18 10.59 17.90 -6.85
CA PHE A 18 10.92 16.54 -6.37
C PHE A 18 11.30 16.49 -4.88
N PHE A 19 11.01 15.34 -4.28
CA PHE A 19 11.44 14.95 -2.95
C PHE A 19 12.34 13.72 -3.04
N GLU A 20 13.59 13.83 -2.59
CA GLU A 20 14.51 12.71 -2.57
C GLU A 20 14.24 11.82 -1.35
N ILE A 21 14.22 10.50 -1.55
CA ILE A 21 14.13 9.50 -0.50
C ILE A 21 15.38 8.62 -0.54
N ASP A 22 15.78 8.09 0.61
CA ASP A 22 16.77 7.02 0.75
C ASP A 22 16.10 5.87 1.50
N PHE A 23 15.61 4.88 0.75
CA PHE A 23 14.88 3.73 1.28
C PHE A 23 15.82 2.55 1.44
N TYR A 24 16.30 2.28 2.66
CA TYR A 24 17.24 1.21 2.96
C TYR A 24 18.49 1.20 2.05
N GLY A 25 19.05 2.37 1.73
CA GLY A 25 20.21 2.54 0.84
C GLY A 25 19.85 2.81 -0.62
N TYR A 26 18.58 2.73 -0.99
CA TYR A 26 18.11 2.94 -2.36
C TYR A 26 17.50 4.33 -2.53
N ARG A 27 18.17 5.18 -3.31
CA ARG A 27 17.73 6.56 -3.52
C ARG A 27 16.75 6.69 -4.68
N ARG A 28 15.69 7.47 -4.49
CA ARG A 28 14.71 7.82 -5.53
C ARG A 28 14.28 9.28 -5.40
N ARG A 29 13.98 9.91 -6.53
CA ARG A 29 13.34 11.24 -6.57
C ARG A 29 11.86 11.07 -6.86
N LEU A 30 11.04 11.42 -5.89
CA LEU A 30 9.58 11.33 -5.99
C LEU A 30 9.02 12.68 -6.43
N PRO A 31 8.19 12.74 -7.49
CA PRO A 31 7.56 13.99 -7.90
C PRO A 31 6.61 14.51 -6.82
N LEU A 32 6.65 15.83 -6.60
CA LEU A 32 5.75 16.53 -5.69
C LEU A 32 4.48 16.93 -6.44
N THR A 33 3.32 16.41 -6.01
CA THR A 33 2.02 16.71 -6.63
C THR A 33 1.12 17.48 -5.67
N ASN A 34 0.39 18.46 -6.19
CA ASN A 34 -0.60 19.21 -5.41
C ASN A 34 -1.85 18.34 -5.16
N ILE A 35 -2.28 18.26 -3.91
CA ILE A 35 -3.56 17.62 -3.53
C ILE A 35 -4.62 18.64 -3.09
N SER A 36 -4.18 19.86 -2.78
CA SER A 36 -5.00 21.05 -2.56
C SER A 36 -4.19 22.29 -2.95
N SER A 37 -4.78 23.48 -2.82
CA SER A 37 -4.09 24.76 -3.09
C SER A 37 -2.87 24.98 -2.20
N ASP A 38 -2.85 24.39 -1.01
CA ASP A 38 -1.85 24.59 0.04
C ASP A 38 -1.06 23.32 0.38
N LYS A 39 -1.38 22.14 -0.17
CA LYS A 39 -0.72 20.87 0.18
C LYS A 39 -0.16 20.13 -1.02
N GLN A 40 1.05 19.62 -0.84
CA GLN A 40 1.75 18.74 -1.77
C GLN A 40 2.09 17.39 -1.12
N ILE A 41 2.16 16.34 -1.93
CA ILE A 41 2.62 15.01 -1.51
C ILE A 41 3.72 14.51 -2.43
N ALA A 42 4.65 13.72 -1.87
CA ALA A 42 5.56 12.92 -2.67
C ALA A 42 4.79 11.74 -3.27
N THR A 43 4.75 11.66 -4.60
CA THR A 43 4.02 10.61 -5.32
C THR A 43 4.96 9.45 -5.61
N PHE A 44 4.59 8.25 -5.18
CA PHE A 44 5.34 7.03 -5.40
C PHE A 44 4.58 6.09 -6.34
N THR A 45 5.32 5.43 -7.23
CA THR A 45 4.84 4.29 -8.02
C THR A 45 5.92 3.22 -7.98
N ILE A 46 5.53 1.99 -7.69
CA ILE A 46 6.45 0.85 -7.75
C ILE A 46 6.55 0.24 -9.15
N ILE A 47 5.63 0.59 -10.05
CA ILE A 47 5.58 0.04 -11.41
C ILE A 47 6.86 0.44 -12.15
N GLY A 48 7.58 -0.57 -12.66
CA GLY A 48 8.83 -0.38 -13.41
C GLY A 48 10.09 -0.36 -12.55
N ASP A 49 9.98 -0.38 -11.21
CA ASP A 49 11.13 -0.31 -10.31
C ASP A 49 11.44 -1.68 -9.68
N VAL A 50 12.18 -2.51 -10.42
CA VAL A 50 12.53 -3.89 -10.00
C VAL A 50 13.37 -3.87 -8.73
N GLU A 51 14.43 -3.06 -8.70
CA GLU A 51 15.36 -2.95 -7.57
C GLU A 51 14.62 -2.55 -6.28
N PHE A 52 13.73 -1.56 -6.37
CA PHE A 52 12.93 -1.14 -5.23
C PHE A 52 11.91 -2.21 -4.80
N THR A 53 11.28 -2.89 -5.76
CA THR A 53 10.35 -4.01 -5.50
C THR A 53 11.04 -5.12 -4.70
N GLU A 54 12.23 -5.53 -5.11
CA GLU A 54 13.01 -6.57 -4.44
C GLU A 54 13.36 -6.17 -3.01
N LYS A 55 13.87 -4.94 -2.85
CA LYS A 55 14.24 -4.44 -1.53
C LYS A 55 13.05 -4.35 -0.58
N ALA A 56 11.95 -3.74 -1.03
CA ALA A 56 10.74 -3.63 -0.22
C ALA A 56 10.18 -5.01 0.14
N GLY A 57 10.26 -5.99 -0.77
CA GLY A 57 9.79 -7.35 -0.52
C GLY A 57 10.61 -8.08 0.55
N GLN A 58 11.94 -7.95 0.49
CA GLN A 58 12.84 -8.52 1.49
C GLN A 58 12.58 -7.95 2.89
N GLU A 59 12.42 -6.62 3.01
CA GLU A 59 12.20 -6.00 4.32
C GLU A 59 10.79 -6.32 4.87
N LEU A 60 9.77 -6.38 4.01
CA LEU A 60 8.43 -6.75 4.44
C LEU A 60 8.36 -8.22 4.89
N GLU A 61 8.99 -9.14 4.16
CA GLU A 61 9.07 -10.56 4.52
C GLU A 61 9.69 -10.76 5.91
N LYS A 62 10.79 -10.06 6.22
CA LYS A 62 11.40 -10.12 7.56
C LYS A 62 10.42 -9.73 8.66
N ILE A 63 9.62 -8.68 8.44
CA ILE A 63 8.63 -8.23 9.42
C ILE A 63 7.51 -9.27 9.57
N LEU A 64 7.02 -9.83 8.46
CA LEU A 64 5.99 -10.88 8.49
C LEU A 64 6.48 -12.12 9.26
N HIS A 65 7.71 -12.58 9.01
CA HIS A 65 8.32 -13.69 9.74
C HIS A 65 8.50 -13.38 11.22
N GLN A 66 9.00 -12.18 11.58
CA GLN A 66 9.16 -11.77 12.97
C GLN A 66 7.84 -11.74 13.75
N GLN A 67 6.72 -11.44 13.07
CA GLN A 67 5.39 -11.42 13.67
C GLN A 67 4.64 -12.76 13.53
N ASN A 68 5.29 -13.80 13.01
CA ASN A 68 4.69 -15.11 12.73
C ASN A 68 3.41 -15.03 11.87
N LEU A 69 3.43 -14.12 10.88
CA LEU A 69 2.32 -13.90 9.95
C LEU A 69 2.59 -14.67 8.65
N VAL A 70 2.03 -15.88 8.55
CA VAL A 70 2.19 -16.77 7.39
C VAL A 70 0.88 -16.80 6.57
N PRO A 71 0.78 -16.04 5.48
CA PRO A 71 -0.40 -16.06 4.61
C PRO A 71 -0.40 -17.26 3.67
N ASP A 72 -1.58 -17.74 3.30
CA ASP A 72 -1.77 -18.68 2.18
C ASP A 72 -1.77 -17.96 0.82
N CYS A 73 -2.02 -16.64 0.81
CA CYS A 73 -2.10 -15.83 -0.40
C CYS A 73 -1.89 -14.33 -0.11
N PHE A 74 -1.26 -13.63 -1.05
CA PHE A 74 -1.18 -12.17 -1.04
C PHE A 74 -2.24 -11.55 -1.96
N VAL A 75 -2.85 -10.45 -1.51
CA VAL A 75 -3.95 -9.80 -2.21
C VAL A 75 -3.70 -8.30 -2.37
N GLY A 76 -3.83 -7.76 -3.60
CA GLY A 76 -3.67 -6.32 -3.88
C GLY A 76 -4.89 -5.67 -4.59
N PRO A 77 -5.08 -4.33 -4.50
CA PRO A 77 -6.30 -3.65 -4.94
C PRO A 77 -6.34 -3.23 -6.42
N GLY A 78 -5.36 -3.62 -7.25
CA GLY A 78 -5.28 -3.17 -8.64
C GLY A 78 -3.96 -3.46 -9.32
N THR A 79 -3.84 -2.94 -10.55
CA THR A 79 -2.66 -3.09 -11.43
C THR A 79 -1.40 -2.46 -10.87
N ASN A 80 -1.53 -1.38 -10.10
CA ASN A 80 -0.39 -0.58 -9.66
C ASN A 80 0.54 -1.31 -8.69
N ILE A 81 0.07 -2.39 -8.07
CA ILE A 81 0.82 -3.19 -7.11
C ILE A 81 1.10 -4.62 -7.60
N VAL A 82 0.71 -4.98 -8.82
CA VAL A 82 0.78 -6.37 -9.31
C VAL A 82 2.20 -6.92 -9.25
N ASN A 83 3.21 -6.12 -9.62
CA ASN A 83 4.62 -6.52 -9.54
C ASN A 83 5.03 -6.85 -8.09
N PHE A 84 4.59 -6.06 -7.12
CA PHE A 84 4.90 -6.28 -5.72
C PHE A 84 4.16 -7.49 -5.14
N VAL A 85 2.87 -7.65 -5.46
CA VAL A 85 2.09 -8.82 -5.00
C VAL A 85 2.66 -10.12 -5.58
N HIS A 86 3.01 -10.11 -6.88
CA HIS A 86 3.69 -11.21 -7.52
C HIS A 86 5.04 -11.52 -6.86
N HIS A 87 5.84 -10.48 -6.61
CA HIS A 87 7.15 -10.63 -5.96
C HIS A 87 7.01 -11.28 -4.58
N MET A 88 6.09 -10.78 -3.74
CA MET A 88 5.83 -11.34 -2.41
C MET A 88 5.36 -12.79 -2.46
N ALA A 89 4.45 -13.13 -3.39
CA ALA A 89 3.99 -14.49 -3.58
C ALA A 89 5.13 -15.43 -4.00
N LYS A 90 6.00 -14.99 -4.92
CA LYS A 90 7.18 -15.74 -5.35
C LYS A 90 8.14 -15.99 -4.18
N ARG A 91 8.41 -14.98 -3.35
CA ARG A 91 9.27 -15.12 -2.16
C ARG A 91 8.74 -16.14 -1.17
N ALA A 92 7.42 -16.14 -0.94
CA ALA A 92 6.75 -17.09 -0.06
C ALA A 92 6.53 -18.48 -0.68
N GLY A 93 6.99 -18.72 -1.92
CA GLY A 93 6.80 -20.02 -2.60
C GLY A 93 5.34 -20.28 -3.02
N HIS A 94 4.50 -19.25 -3.10
CA HIS A 94 3.10 -19.40 -3.48
C HIS A 94 2.95 -19.56 -4.99
N ALA A 95 2.22 -20.58 -5.43
CA ALA A 95 1.88 -20.78 -6.84
C ALA A 95 0.86 -19.74 -7.39
N ARG A 96 0.16 -19.03 -6.50
CA ARG A 96 -0.91 -18.08 -6.88
C ARG A 96 -0.91 -16.85 -5.97
N TYR A 97 -1.31 -15.74 -6.56
CA TYR A 97 -1.64 -14.50 -5.87
C TYR A 97 -2.92 -13.90 -6.49
N VAL A 98 -3.55 -12.94 -5.80
CA VAL A 98 -4.79 -12.33 -6.30
C VAL A 98 -4.65 -10.81 -6.36
N CYS A 99 -5.00 -10.22 -7.50
CA CYS A 99 -5.16 -8.77 -7.61
C CYS A 99 -6.57 -8.43 -8.07
N LEU A 100 -7.22 -7.56 -7.31
CA LEU A 100 -8.57 -7.09 -7.61
C LEU A 100 -8.55 -6.08 -8.76
N ARG A 101 -9.72 -5.77 -9.28
CA ARG A 101 -9.93 -4.77 -10.34
C ARG A 101 -10.83 -3.64 -9.84
N LYS A 102 -10.77 -2.50 -10.54
CA LYS A 102 -11.68 -1.36 -10.30
C LYS A 102 -13.00 -1.46 -11.09
N SER A 103 -13.10 -2.44 -12.00
CA SER A 103 -14.29 -2.70 -12.80
C SER A 103 -14.37 -4.19 -13.15
N ILE A 104 -15.59 -4.66 -13.43
CA ILE A 104 -15.83 -6.00 -13.98
C ILE A 104 -15.15 -6.10 -15.35
N ARG A 105 -14.62 -7.29 -15.65
CA ARG A 105 -13.97 -7.61 -16.92
C ARG A 105 -14.67 -8.83 -17.54
N ASN A 106 -14.66 -8.92 -18.87
CA ASN A 106 -15.41 -9.93 -19.62
C ASN A 106 -14.99 -11.37 -19.29
N TYR A 107 -13.75 -11.57 -18.86
CA TYR A 107 -13.22 -12.89 -18.46
C TYR A 107 -13.67 -13.33 -17.05
N MET A 108 -14.36 -12.47 -16.29
CA MET A 108 -14.76 -12.78 -14.93
C MET A 108 -16.03 -13.63 -14.90
N THR A 109 -15.99 -14.69 -14.12
CA THR A 109 -17.12 -15.56 -13.84
C THR A 109 -17.68 -15.19 -12.47
N THR A 110 -18.97 -14.90 -12.39
CA THR A 110 -19.69 -14.55 -11.13
C THR A 110 -18.91 -13.60 -10.20
N PRO A 111 -18.52 -12.40 -10.68
CA PRO A 111 -17.65 -11.51 -9.92
C PRO A 111 -18.33 -10.95 -8.67
N GLU A 112 -17.57 -10.87 -7.58
CA GLU A 112 -17.99 -10.21 -6.36
C GLU A 112 -17.52 -8.75 -6.35
N VAL A 113 -18.40 -7.85 -5.90
CA VAL A 113 -18.16 -6.41 -5.88
C VAL A 113 -18.31 -5.87 -4.47
N GLN A 114 -17.33 -5.07 -4.05
CA GLN A 114 -17.42 -4.20 -2.87
C GLN A 114 -17.55 -2.74 -3.33
N LEU A 115 -18.67 -2.11 -2.98
CA LEU A 115 -18.90 -0.68 -3.19
C LEU A 115 -18.43 0.15 -1.99
N PRO A 116 -17.95 1.39 -2.20
CA PRO A 116 -17.67 2.31 -1.10
C PRO A 116 -18.91 2.51 -0.22
N TRP A 117 -18.73 2.60 1.09
CA TRP A 117 -19.82 2.93 2.02
C TRP A 117 -20.22 4.40 1.86
N ARG A 118 -21.42 4.78 2.35
CA ARG A 118 -22.00 6.12 2.14
C ARG A 118 -21.08 7.28 2.55
N SER A 119 -20.36 7.14 3.66
CA SER A 119 -19.42 8.15 4.18
C SER A 119 -17.96 7.91 3.77
N ALA A 120 -17.72 7.08 2.74
CA ALA A 120 -16.37 6.84 2.26
C ALA A 120 -15.78 8.12 1.65
N PRO A 121 -14.44 8.32 1.75
CA PRO A 121 -13.79 9.41 1.06
C PRO A 121 -14.08 9.41 -0.44
N LYS A 122 -14.16 10.58 -1.07
CA LYS A 122 -14.54 10.73 -2.49
C LYS A 122 -13.64 9.95 -3.47
N HIS A 123 -12.39 9.71 -3.10
CA HIS A 123 -11.43 8.93 -3.90
C HIS A 123 -11.59 7.42 -3.73
N ALA A 124 -12.40 6.94 -2.79
CA ALA A 124 -12.68 5.52 -2.63
C ALA A 124 -13.36 4.99 -3.90
N ARG A 125 -12.79 3.92 -4.46
CA ARG A 125 -13.30 3.26 -5.67
C ARG A 125 -13.79 1.87 -5.32
N LYS A 126 -14.78 1.38 -6.07
CA LYS A 126 -15.23 -0.01 -5.98
C LYS A 126 -14.08 -0.97 -6.25
N LEU A 127 -14.16 -2.15 -5.63
CA LEU A 127 -13.25 -3.26 -5.87
C LEU A 127 -14.04 -4.46 -6.39
N VAL A 128 -13.45 -5.18 -7.34
CA VAL A 128 -14.05 -6.34 -8.00
C VAL A 128 -13.06 -7.50 -7.94
N ILE A 129 -13.54 -8.67 -7.55
CA ILE A 129 -12.80 -9.93 -7.58
C ILE A 129 -13.53 -10.92 -8.50
N ASN A 130 -12.78 -11.72 -9.25
CA ASN A 130 -13.36 -12.81 -10.04
C ASN A 130 -13.93 -13.88 -9.11
N GLY A 131 -15.05 -14.51 -9.45
CA GLY A 131 -15.66 -15.56 -8.61
C GLY A 131 -14.73 -16.75 -8.39
N THR A 132 -13.92 -17.10 -9.38
CA THR A 132 -12.91 -18.18 -9.26
C THR A 132 -11.76 -17.81 -8.31
N ASP A 133 -11.40 -16.53 -8.21
CA ASP A 133 -10.45 -16.04 -7.21
C ASP A 133 -11.10 -15.99 -5.83
N ALA A 134 -12.35 -15.56 -5.74
CA ALA A 134 -13.10 -15.53 -4.49
C ALA A 134 -13.25 -16.93 -3.87
N ALA A 135 -13.62 -17.93 -4.69
CA ALA A 135 -13.72 -19.32 -4.26
C ALA A 135 -12.37 -19.88 -3.78
N TYR A 136 -11.28 -19.52 -4.46
CA TYR A 136 -9.93 -19.91 -4.04
C TYR A 136 -9.53 -19.32 -2.68
N LEU A 137 -9.93 -18.09 -2.39
CA LEU A 137 -9.58 -17.40 -1.13
C LEU A 137 -10.46 -17.81 0.06
N LYS A 138 -11.58 -18.50 -0.16
CA LYS A 138 -12.48 -18.91 0.93
C LYS A 138 -11.74 -19.78 1.95
N GLY A 139 -11.82 -19.39 3.23
CA GLY A 139 -11.15 -20.06 4.35
C GLY A 139 -9.64 -19.83 4.44
N LYS A 140 -9.02 -19.10 3.50
CA LYS A 140 -7.57 -18.83 3.49
C LYS A 140 -7.19 -17.63 4.33
N ASN A 141 -5.96 -17.68 4.83
CA ASN A 141 -5.28 -16.57 5.48
C ASN A 141 -4.64 -15.68 4.42
N VAL A 142 -4.96 -14.40 4.42
CA VAL A 142 -4.46 -13.46 3.41
C VAL A 142 -3.73 -12.29 4.05
N VAL A 143 -2.68 -11.83 3.37
CA VAL A 143 -2.06 -10.54 3.64
C VAL A 143 -2.42 -9.58 2.51
N LEU A 144 -2.94 -8.41 2.90
CA LEU A 144 -3.32 -7.36 1.97
C LEU A 144 -2.11 -6.46 1.70
N LEU A 145 -1.83 -6.17 0.43
CA LEU A 145 -0.69 -5.36 -0.01
C LEU A 145 -1.15 -4.14 -0.79
N ASP A 146 -0.50 -3.00 -0.55
CA ASP A 146 -0.61 -1.78 -1.37
C ASP A 146 0.75 -1.08 -1.42
N ASP A 147 0.98 -0.16 -2.36
CA ASP A 147 2.24 0.61 -2.42
C ASP A 147 2.22 1.72 -1.37
N VAL A 148 1.19 2.56 -1.38
CA VAL A 148 1.03 3.70 -0.49
C VAL A 148 -0.34 3.68 0.16
N VAL A 149 -0.36 3.61 1.48
CA VAL A 149 -1.60 3.75 2.26
C VAL A 149 -1.72 5.15 2.82
N SER A 150 -2.72 5.89 2.32
CA SER A 150 -3.11 7.20 2.83
C SER A 150 -4.25 7.12 3.85
N THR A 151 -5.49 7.45 3.46
CA THR A 151 -6.66 7.38 4.36
C THR A 151 -7.04 5.97 4.77
N GLY A 152 -6.50 4.95 4.10
CA GLY A 152 -6.83 3.54 4.35
C GLY A 152 -8.16 3.08 3.78
N ALA A 153 -8.86 3.91 2.99
CA ALA A 153 -10.13 3.54 2.38
C ALA A 153 -10.01 2.27 1.51
N THR A 154 -8.96 2.18 0.68
CA THR A 154 -8.68 0.99 -0.13
C THR A 154 -8.46 -0.25 0.72
N MET A 155 -7.67 -0.14 1.80
CA MET A 155 -7.42 -1.25 2.73
C MET A 155 -8.69 -1.72 3.43
N LYS A 156 -9.55 -0.78 3.86
CA LYS A 156 -10.86 -1.12 4.44
C LYS A 156 -11.76 -1.82 3.41
N MET A 157 -11.77 -1.35 2.17
CA MET A 157 -12.51 -1.98 1.07
C MET A 157 -12.02 -3.39 0.77
N LEU A 158 -10.70 -3.62 0.78
CA LEU A 158 -10.11 -4.95 0.66
C LEU A 158 -10.56 -5.86 1.81
N SER A 159 -10.43 -5.40 3.06
CA SER A 159 -10.83 -6.20 4.22
C SER A 159 -12.31 -6.58 4.21
N LEU A 160 -13.20 -5.63 3.88
CA LEU A 160 -14.64 -5.92 3.76
C LEU A 160 -14.93 -6.95 2.66
N LEU A 161 -14.24 -6.87 1.51
CA LEU A 161 -14.43 -7.86 0.46
C LEU A 161 -13.87 -9.22 0.85
N MET A 162 -12.72 -9.28 1.53
CA MET A 162 -12.14 -10.53 2.02
C MET A 162 -13.07 -11.21 3.03
N GLU A 163 -13.63 -10.44 3.96
CA GLU A 163 -14.63 -10.93 4.91
C GLU A 163 -15.87 -11.47 4.19
N LYS A 164 -16.41 -10.72 3.21
CA LYS A 164 -17.56 -11.13 2.40
C LYS A 164 -17.37 -12.48 1.71
N ILE A 165 -16.17 -12.77 1.21
CA ILE A 165 -15.85 -14.04 0.51
C ILE A 165 -15.36 -15.14 1.46
N GLY A 166 -15.31 -14.88 2.78
CA GLY A 166 -14.90 -15.83 3.79
C GLY A 166 -13.39 -16.05 3.92
N ALA A 167 -12.57 -15.07 3.52
CA ALA A 167 -11.11 -15.08 3.74
C ALA A 167 -10.74 -14.36 5.06
N ARG A 168 -9.67 -14.81 5.73
CA ARG A 168 -9.17 -14.21 6.98
C ARG A 168 -7.99 -13.28 6.72
N VAL A 169 -8.16 -11.99 6.96
CA VAL A 169 -7.06 -11.01 6.84
C VAL A 169 -6.13 -11.11 8.05
N LEU A 170 -4.89 -11.56 7.83
CA LEU A 170 -3.85 -11.60 8.87
C LEU A 170 -3.27 -10.22 9.15
N ALA A 171 -2.95 -9.48 8.08
CA ALA A 171 -2.37 -8.14 8.18
C ALA A 171 -2.69 -7.31 6.94
N GLN A 172 -2.59 -5.99 7.11
CA GLN A 172 -2.51 -5.03 6.03
C GLN A 172 -1.08 -4.53 5.95
N CYS A 173 -0.49 -4.54 4.77
CA CYS A 173 0.89 -4.11 4.57
C CYS A 173 0.96 -3.06 3.46
N ALA A 174 1.83 -2.08 3.65
CA ALA A 174 2.16 -1.09 2.64
C ALA A 174 3.67 -0.88 2.58
N ILE A 175 4.19 -0.42 1.45
CA ILE A 175 5.57 0.07 1.41
C ILE A 175 5.64 1.38 2.19
N PHE A 176 4.77 2.32 1.81
CA PHE A 176 4.69 3.62 2.45
C PHE A 176 3.35 3.86 3.13
N LYS A 177 3.40 4.50 4.29
CA LYS A 177 2.26 5.21 4.88
C LYS A 177 2.38 6.69 4.53
N GLN A 178 1.28 7.35 4.16
CA GLN A 178 1.29 8.78 3.86
C GLN A 178 0.11 9.51 4.49
N GLY A 179 0.37 10.32 5.51
CA GLY A 179 -0.65 11.02 6.29
C GLY A 179 -1.10 10.30 7.56
N ASP A 180 -2.19 10.77 8.15
CA ASP A 180 -2.46 10.58 9.58
C ASP A 180 -3.25 9.32 9.93
N ARG A 181 -3.29 8.31 9.05
CA ARG A 181 -3.99 7.07 9.36
C ARG A 181 -3.34 6.39 10.58
N LYS A 182 -4.07 6.33 11.68
CA LYS A 182 -3.79 5.40 12.78
C LYS A 182 -4.43 4.06 12.45
N SER A 183 -3.64 2.99 12.41
CA SER A 183 -4.15 1.64 12.23
C SER A 183 -3.20 0.64 12.85
N ASP A 184 -3.68 -0.02 13.90
CA ASP A 184 -2.88 -0.98 14.67
C ASP A 184 -2.54 -2.25 13.87
N ARG A 185 -3.26 -2.49 12.76
CA ARG A 185 -3.07 -3.64 11.86
C ARG A 185 -2.29 -3.32 10.59
N LEU A 186 -1.85 -2.06 10.41
CA LEU A 186 -1.06 -1.66 9.25
C LEU A 186 0.43 -1.80 9.53
N ILE A 187 1.07 -2.72 8.82
CA ILE A 187 2.52 -2.83 8.73
C ILE A 187 2.98 -1.95 7.57
N TYR A 188 3.98 -1.11 7.79
CA TYR A 188 4.58 -0.30 6.73
C TYR A 188 6.10 -0.21 6.92
N LEU A 189 6.81 0.05 5.82
CA LEU A 189 8.28 0.09 5.81
C LEU A 189 8.81 1.51 6.05
N ALA A 190 8.09 2.54 5.58
CA ALA A 190 8.46 3.94 5.79
C ALA A 190 7.25 4.88 5.73
N ILE A 191 7.44 6.13 6.17
CA ILE A 191 6.42 7.18 6.11
C ILE A 191 6.81 8.24 5.09
N LEU A 192 5.95 8.49 4.10
CA LEU A 192 6.09 9.62 3.19
C LEU A 192 5.49 10.90 3.82
N PRO A 193 6.20 12.03 3.74
CA PRO A 193 5.69 13.31 4.23
C PRO A 193 4.52 13.85 3.42
N ILE A 194 3.74 14.69 4.10
CA ILE A 194 2.88 15.69 3.46
C ILE A 194 3.60 17.04 3.58
N PHE A 195 3.53 17.86 2.55
CA PHE A 195 4.09 19.19 2.52
C PHE A 195 2.97 20.23 2.51
N VAL A 196 3.18 21.33 3.23
CA VAL A 196 2.33 22.52 3.16
C VAL A 196 3.12 23.64 2.52
N ARG A 197 2.51 24.31 1.55
CA ARG A 197 3.05 25.52 0.95
C ARG A 197 2.84 26.67 1.94
N THR A 198 3.94 27.28 2.34
CA THR A 198 3.97 28.47 3.21
C THR A 198 4.46 29.68 2.42
N ARG A 199 4.33 30.88 2.98
CA ARG A 199 4.84 32.12 2.36
C ARG A 199 6.35 32.08 2.08
N THR A 200 7.09 31.25 2.83
CA THR A 200 8.55 31.12 2.74
C THR A 200 9.01 29.85 2.04
N GLY A 201 8.10 29.06 1.45
CA GLY A 201 8.41 27.82 0.73
C GLY A 201 7.64 26.59 1.22
N LEU A 202 8.08 25.40 0.83
CA LEU A 202 7.46 24.13 1.25
C LEU A 202 7.95 23.70 2.62
N LYS A 203 7.02 23.45 3.54
CA LYS A 203 7.30 22.90 4.88
C LYS A 203 6.77 21.48 4.97
N LYS A 204 7.63 20.54 5.37
CA LYS A 204 7.21 19.17 5.73
C LYS A 204 6.31 19.24 6.97
N LEU A 205 5.11 18.68 6.88
CA LEU A 205 4.31 18.35 8.06
C LEU A 205 4.94 17.13 8.72
N LEU A 206 5.26 17.24 10.00
CA LEU A 206 5.61 16.09 10.82
C LEU A 206 4.32 15.28 10.99
N THR A 207 4.26 14.11 10.35
CA THR A 207 3.28 13.09 10.70
C THR A 207 3.67 12.58 12.09
N GLU A 208 2.98 13.04 13.13
CA GLU A 208 3.23 12.58 14.49
C GLU A 208 2.90 11.07 14.58
N GLU A 209 3.91 10.22 14.81
CA GLU A 209 3.68 8.97 15.54
C GLU A 209 3.58 9.32 17.03
N ARG A 210 2.37 9.68 17.49
CA ARG A 210 1.99 9.53 18.89
C ARG A 210 1.31 8.19 19.09
#